data_AF-A0A1Y2F5K8-F1
#
_entry.id   AF-A0A1Y2F5K8-F1
#
_cell.length_a   1.000
_cell.length_b   1.000
_cell.length_c   1.000
_cell.angle_alpha   90.00
_cell.angle_beta   90.00
_cell.angle_gamma   90.00
#
_symmetry.space_group_name_H-M   'P 1'
#
loop_
_entity.id
_entity.type
_entity.pdbx_description
1 polymer ?
#
loop_
_entity_poly.entity_id
_entity_poly.type
_entity_poly.pdbx_seq_one_letter_code
_entity_poly.pdbx_strand_id
1 'polypeptide(L)'
;MIAICGKAKYDRAKDGPRDRILTGWLFQASNEPLAVTQSSGDVRYIRDARDNPILAARCRFGIFRPFKTALPSVNPGDVLVLREFRMETIGEEPYLRSKDSSSWAVVSFPVYAYSAAALKHASPEDDAALAAQAEVAVSGPPIEYSDEELVHAMRLKRWYEHFGKLVPIVDT
;
A
#
# COMPACT_ATOMS: atom_id res chain seq x y z
N MET A 1 5.54 -7.93 -1.43
CA MET A 1 5.46 -6.46 -1.34
C MET A 1 4.23 -6.12 -0.50
N ILE A 2 4.33 -5.10 0.35
CA ILE A 2 3.20 -4.52 1.08
C ILE A 2 3.15 -3.03 0.71
N ALA A 3 1.98 -2.54 0.31
CA ALA A 3 1.83 -1.18 -0.21
C ALA A 3 0.41 -0.63 0.02
N ILE A 4 0.27 0.69 0.00
CA ILE A 4 -1.03 1.38 -0.03
C ILE A 4 -1.52 1.46 -1.46
N CYS A 5 -2.77 1.09 -1.68
CA CYS A 5 -3.46 1.31 -2.93
C CYS A 5 -3.81 2.79 -3.09
N GLY A 6 -3.38 3.38 -4.20
CA GLY A 6 -3.85 4.68 -4.66
C GLY A 6 -5.22 4.60 -5.34
N LYS A 7 -5.47 5.54 -6.24
CA LYS A 7 -6.58 5.44 -7.17
C LYS A 7 -6.37 4.21 -8.07
N ALA A 8 -7.39 3.36 -8.14
CA ALA A 8 -7.39 2.18 -8.98
C ALA A 8 -8.66 2.11 -9.83
N LYS A 9 -8.54 1.53 -11.02
CA LYS A 9 -9.60 1.40 -12.02
C LYS A 9 -9.73 -0.05 -12.45
N TYR A 10 -10.98 -0.52 -12.49
CA TYR A 10 -11.36 -1.79 -13.10
C TYR A 10 -11.70 -1.58 -14.57
N ASP A 11 -11.15 -2.40 -15.45
CA ASP A 11 -11.39 -2.34 -16.89
C ASP A 11 -11.36 -3.75 -17.53
N ARG A 12 -11.41 -3.80 -18.86
CA ARG A 12 -11.02 -4.96 -19.66
C ARG A 12 -9.67 -4.71 -20.31
N ALA A 13 -8.80 -5.72 -20.33
CA ALA A 13 -7.58 -5.68 -21.09
C ALA A 13 -7.89 -5.45 -22.58
N LYS A 14 -7.21 -4.47 -23.19
CA LYS A 14 -7.39 -4.10 -24.59
C LYS A 14 -6.84 -5.17 -25.54
N ASP A 15 -5.76 -5.82 -25.12
CA ASP A 15 -5.02 -6.83 -25.88
C ASP A 15 -4.90 -8.14 -25.09
N GLY A 16 -4.71 -9.26 -25.79
CA GLY A 16 -4.60 -10.59 -25.18
C GLY A 16 -5.98 -11.24 -24.87
N PRO A 17 -6.08 -12.11 -23.86
CA PRO A 17 -7.27 -12.94 -23.60
C PRO A 17 -8.54 -12.18 -23.13
N ARG A 18 -8.57 -10.83 -23.24
CA ARG A 18 -9.67 -9.96 -22.77
C ARG A 18 -9.99 -10.10 -21.28
N ASP A 19 -8.96 -10.39 -20.49
CA ASP A 19 -9.06 -10.47 -19.03
C ASP A 19 -9.64 -9.19 -18.42
N ARG A 20 -10.26 -9.35 -17.24
CA ARG A 20 -10.54 -8.23 -16.36
C ARG A 20 -9.23 -7.74 -15.78
N ILE A 21 -9.07 -6.42 -15.72
CA ILE A 21 -7.86 -5.79 -15.22
C ILE A 21 -8.21 -4.81 -14.11
N LEU A 22 -7.42 -4.83 -13.03
CA LEU A 22 -7.33 -3.74 -12.06
C LEU A 22 -5.99 -3.05 -12.27
N THR A 23 -6.01 -1.76 -12.56
CA THR A 23 -4.80 -0.93 -12.70
C THR A 23 -4.84 0.23 -11.75
N GLY A 24 -3.68 0.71 -11.30
CA GLY A 24 -3.61 1.88 -10.45
C GLY A 24 -2.19 2.14 -9.97
N TRP A 25 -2.12 2.86 -8.86
CA TRP A 25 -0.88 3.21 -8.19
C TRP A 25 -0.73 2.47 -6.86
N LEU A 26 0.50 2.09 -6.54
CA LEU A 26 0.92 1.60 -5.24
C LEU A 26 1.91 2.60 -4.64
N PHE A 27 1.79 2.81 -3.33
CA PHE A 27 2.71 3.63 -2.55
C PHE A 27 3.30 2.80 -1.42
N GLN A 28 4.62 2.79 -1.31
CA GLN A 28 5.32 2.22 -0.17
C GLN A 28 5.93 3.35 0.64
N ALA A 29 5.68 3.42 1.95
CA ALA A 29 6.46 4.28 2.82
C ALA A 29 7.86 3.66 3.01
N SER A 30 8.92 4.46 2.94
CA SER A 30 10.25 3.98 3.32
C SER A 30 10.26 3.56 4.80
N ASN A 31 10.83 2.39 5.11
CA ASN A 31 11.00 1.89 6.48
C ASN A 31 12.00 2.71 7.33
N GLU A 32 12.69 3.69 6.75
CA GLU A 32 13.63 4.53 7.48
C GLU A 32 12.94 5.76 8.08
N PRO A 33 13.09 6.03 9.39
CA PRO A 33 12.85 7.36 9.91
C PRO A 33 13.88 8.27 9.26
N LEU A 34 13.40 9.34 8.62
CA LEU A 34 14.27 10.28 7.93
C LEU A 34 15.10 11.06 8.95
N ALA A 35 16.26 10.52 9.29
CA ALA A 35 17.32 11.29 9.91
C ALA A 35 17.95 12.15 8.81
N VAL A 36 17.37 13.33 8.54
CA VAL A 36 18.12 14.38 7.85
C VAL A 36 19.07 14.96 8.88
N THR A 37 20.34 14.57 8.79
CA THR A 37 21.39 15.28 9.51
C THR A 37 21.80 16.48 8.67
N GLN A 38 21.73 17.70 9.21
CA GLN A 38 22.82 18.65 8.98
C GLN A 38 22.90 19.73 10.07
N SER A 39 24.10 19.79 10.65
CA SER A 39 24.75 20.85 11.44
C SER A 39 23.87 21.75 12.31
N SER A 40 24.12 21.67 13.62
CA SER A 40 23.60 22.53 14.70
C SER A 40 22.35 22.02 15.40
N GLY A 41 22.54 20.99 16.25
CA GLY A 41 21.90 20.84 17.55
C GLY A 41 20.38 20.59 17.66
N ASP A 42 19.58 20.86 16.63
CA ASP A 42 18.13 20.85 16.69
C ASP A 42 17.57 19.73 15.81
N VAL A 43 17.26 18.58 16.42
CA VAL A 43 16.61 17.47 15.71
C VAL A 43 15.14 17.85 15.49
N ARG A 44 14.79 18.32 14.30
CA ARG A 44 13.40 18.48 13.87
C ARG A 44 12.97 17.24 13.10
N TYR A 45 12.06 16.45 13.67
CA TYR A 45 11.31 15.45 12.92
C TYR A 45 10.53 16.17 11.82
N ILE A 46 10.67 15.72 10.57
CA ILE A 46 9.97 16.28 9.41
C ILE A 46 8.46 16.17 9.69
N ARG A 47 7.84 17.30 10.03
CA ARG A 47 6.41 17.41 10.31
C ARG A 47 5.55 17.46 9.06
N ASP A 48 6.15 17.62 7.88
CA ASP A 48 5.42 17.85 6.64
C ASP A 48 5.87 16.89 5.53
N ALA A 49 5.01 15.93 5.17
CA ALA A 49 5.22 15.03 4.03
C ALA A 49 5.23 15.78 2.68
N ARG A 50 4.81 17.06 2.67
CA ARG A 50 4.80 17.92 1.48
C ARG A 50 6.20 18.29 0.98
N ASP A 51 7.20 18.29 1.86
CA ASP A 51 8.55 18.75 1.51
C ASP A 51 9.46 17.64 0.95
N ASN A 52 8.95 16.41 0.83
CA ASN A 52 9.73 15.34 0.21
C ASN A 52 8.87 14.28 -0.50
N PRO A 53 8.56 14.47 -1.81
CA PRO A 53 7.86 13.48 -2.63
C PRO A 53 8.68 12.20 -2.93
N ILE A 54 9.93 12.09 -2.47
CA ILE A 54 10.83 10.92 -2.66
C ILE A 54 10.59 9.85 -1.56
N LEU A 55 9.79 10.13 -0.53
CA LEU A 55 9.59 9.25 0.64
C LEU A 55 8.59 8.11 0.43
N ALA A 56 7.78 8.19 -0.62
CA ALA A 56 6.91 7.12 -1.03
C ALA A 56 7.39 6.58 -2.38
N ALA A 57 8.01 5.40 -2.38
CA ALA A 57 8.29 4.72 -3.64
C ALA A 57 6.93 4.43 -4.30
N ARG A 58 6.72 5.01 -5.49
CA ARG A 58 5.48 4.82 -6.26
C ARG A 58 5.72 3.80 -7.37
N CYS A 59 4.74 2.93 -7.56
CA CYS A 59 4.80 1.92 -8.62
C CYS A 59 3.42 1.78 -9.26
N ARG A 60 3.35 1.78 -10.58
CA ARG A 60 2.11 1.39 -11.28
C ARG A 60 1.91 -0.11 -11.12
N PHE A 61 0.67 -0.56 -11.10
CA PHE A 61 0.38 -1.99 -11.08
C PHE A 61 -0.75 -2.37 -12.02
N GLY A 62 -0.77 -3.65 -12.41
CA GLY A 62 -1.86 -4.28 -13.16
C GLY A 62 -2.08 -5.72 -12.73
N ILE A 63 -3.27 -6.01 -12.21
CA ILE A 63 -3.73 -7.37 -11.88
C ILE A 63 -4.69 -7.82 -12.98
N PHE A 64 -4.34 -8.91 -13.66
CA PHE A 64 -5.07 -9.47 -14.79
C PHE A 64 -5.70 -10.80 -14.36
N ARG A 65 -7.01 -10.92 -14.46
CA ARG A 65 -7.73 -12.17 -14.19
C ARG A 65 -8.90 -12.39 -15.14
N PRO A 66 -9.28 -13.65 -15.44
CA PRO A 66 -10.36 -13.92 -16.38
C PRO A 66 -11.72 -13.34 -15.94
N PHE A 67 -11.95 -13.17 -14.63
CA PHE A 67 -13.22 -12.69 -14.08
C PHE A 67 -13.02 -11.64 -12.96
N LYS A 68 -14.00 -10.74 -12.83
CA LYS A 68 -13.91 -9.56 -11.93
C LYS A 68 -13.88 -9.97 -10.46
N THR A 69 -14.55 -11.05 -10.08
CA THR A 69 -14.57 -11.55 -8.70
C THR A 69 -13.22 -12.10 -8.25
N ALA A 70 -12.31 -12.41 -9.18
CA ALA A 70 -10.90 -12.71 -8.89
C ALA A 70 -10.01 -11.47 -8.94
N LEU A 71 -10.52 -10.24 -8.95
CA LEU A 71 -9.71 -9.06 -8.71
C LEU A 71 -9.87 -8.65 -7.23
N PRO A 72 -8.87 -8.03 -6.59
CA PRO A 72 -9.09 -7.48 -5.26
C PRO A 72 -10.11 -6.35 -5.35
N SER A 73 -10.96 -6.20 -4.32
CA SER A 73 -11.83 -5.05 -4.14
C SER A 73 -11.08 -4.02 -3.32
N VAL A 74 -10.71 -2.88 -3.92
CA VAL A 74 -9.84 -1.88 -3.28
C VAL A 74 -10.40 -0.46 -3.42
N ASN A 75 -10.15 0.33 -2.39
CA ASN A 75 -10.34 1.77 -2.34
C ASN A 75 -8.99 2.46 -2.11
N PRO A 76 -8.86 3.76 -2.46
CA PRO A 76 -7.68 4.54 -2.11
C PRO A 76 -7.42 4.52 -0.60
N GLY A 77 -6.23 4.09 -0.22
CA GLY A 77 -5.82 3.93 1.17
C GLY A 77 -5.90 2.51 1.71
N ASP A 78 -6.42 1.54 0.97
CA ASP A 78 -6.39 0.15 1.38
C ASP A 78 -4.97 -0.41 1.32
N VAL A 79 -4.62 -1.31 2.24
CA VAL A 79 -3.31 -1.97 2.21
C VAL A 79 -3.39 -3.24 1.39
N LEU A 80 -2.43 -3.41 0.48
CA LEU A 80 -2.28 -4.60 -0.35
C LEU A 80 -1.01 -5.36 0.03
N VAL A 81 -1.17 -6.65 0.30
CA VAL A 81 -0.06 -7.61 0.31
C VAL A 81 -0.04 -8.29 -1.05
N LEU A 82 1.10 -8.27 -1.73
CA LEU A 82 1.29 -8.75 -3.10
C LEU A 82 2.46 -9.73 -3.16
N ARG A 83 2.25 -10.90 -3.80
CA ARG A 83 3.27 -11.93 -3.99
C ARG A 83 3.41 -12.31 -5.46
N GLU A 84 4.64 -12.66 -5.81
CA GLU A 84 5.01 -13.14 -7.14
C GLU A 84 4.57 -12.22 -8.29
N PHE A 85 4.55 -10.91 -8.07
CA PHE A 85 4.39 -9.95 -9.15
C PHE A 85 5.71 -9.83 -9.92
N ARG A 86 5.61 -9.68 -11.23
CA ARG A 86 6.76 -9.36 -12.06
C ARG A 86 6.94 -7.85 -12.06
N MET A 87 8.12 -7.39 -11.68
CA MET A 87 8.50 -5.99 -11.87
C MET A 87 9.00 -5.80 -13.31
N GLU A 88 8.41 -4.83 -13.99
CA GLU A 88 8.73 -4.40 -15.35
C GLU A 88 8.92 -2.88 -15.33
N THR A 89 9.49 -2.33 -16.39
CA THR A 89 9.54 -0.88 -16.61
C THR A 89 8.75 -0.59 -17.87
N ILE A 90 7.71 0.25 -17.77
CA ILE A 90 6.92 0.68 -18.92
C ILE A 90 7.15 2.18 -19.13
N GLY A 91 7.95 2.51 -20.14
CA GLY A 91 8.51 3.85 -20.32
C GLY A 91 9.61 4.08 -19.29
N GLU A 92 9.46 5.11 -18.45
CA GLU A 92 10.41 5.43 -17.36
C GLU A 92 9.86 5.07 -15.98
N GLU A 93 8.71 4.37 -15.91
CA GLU A 93 8.03 4.12 -14.64
C GLU A 93 8.02 2.63 -14.27
N PRO A 94 8.27 2.30 -12.98
CA PRO A 94 8.19 0.92 -12.50
C PRO A 94 6.75 0.43 -12.53
N TYR A 95 6.56 -0.77 -13.04
CA TYR A 95 5.27 -1.41 -13.25
C TYR A 95 5.25 -2.83 -12.69
N LEU A 96 4.34 -3.12 -11.77
CA LEU A 96 4.09 -4.46 -11.25
C LEU A 96 2.97 -5.15 -12.01
N ARG A 97 3.33 -6.22 -12.72
CA ARG A 97 2.40 -7.04 -13.48
C ARG A 97 2.12 -8.36 -12.78
N SER A 98 0.85 -8.71 -12.63
CA SER A 98 0.48 -10.04 -12.14
C SER A 98 0.79 -11.13 -13.18
N LYS A 99 1.22 -12.29 -12.69
CA LYS A 99 1.25 -13.58 -13.36
C LYS A 99 0.05 -14.43 -12.90
N ASP A 100 -0.09 -15.63 -13.46
CA ASP A 100 -1.10 -16.60 -13.05
C ASP A 100 -0.89 -17.07 -11.60
N SER A 101 0.36 -17.18 -11.16
CA SER A 101 0.74 -17.53 -9.78
C SER A 101 0.72 -16.36 -8.80
N SER A 102 0.53 -15.12 -9.27
CA SER A 102 0.50 -13.96 -8.35
C SER A 102 -0.70 -14.03 -7.41
N SER A 103 -0.45 -13.75 -6.14
CA SER A 103 -1.48 -13.72 -5.12
C SER A 103 -1.50 -12.37 -4.40
N TRP A 104 -2.64 -12.05 -3.82
CA TRP A 104 -2.82 -10.80 -3.10
C TRP A 104 -3.82 -10.95 -1.96
N ALA A 105 -3.69 -10.06 -1.00
CA ALA A 105 -4.64 -9.85 0.07
C ALA A 105 -4.89 -8.35 0.25
N VAL A 106 -6.15 -7.99 0.51
CA VAL A 106 -6.52 -6.65 0.97
C VAL A 106 -6.63 -6.70 2.49
N VAL A 107 -5.83 -5.88 3.17
CA VAL A 107 -5.80 -5.81 4.63
C VAL A 107 -6.52 -4.55 5.07
N SER A 108 -7.50 -4.73 5.94
CA SER A 108 -8.25 -3.66 6.57
C SER A 108 -8.16 -3.78 8.08
N PHE A 109 -8.32 -2.66 8.78
CA PHE A 109 -8.28 -2.65 10.23
C PHE A 109 -9.42 -1.80 10.78
N PRO A 110 -9.75 -1.95 12.08
CA PRO A 110 -10.86 -1.23 12.68
C PRO A 110 -10.74 0.28 12.53
N VAL A 111 -11.86 0.97 12.28
CA VAL A 111 -11.90 2.42 12.03
C VAL A 111 -11.21 3.23 13.13
N TYR A 112 -11.31 2.78 14.39
CA TYR A 112 -10.70 3.47 15.54
C TYR A 112 -9.16 3.39 15.56
N ALA A 113 -8.54 2.48 14.80
CA ALA A 113 -7.09 2.30 14.71
C ALA A 113 -6.35 3.56 14.21
N TYR A 114 -7.09 4.47 13.56
CA TYR A 114 -6.59 5.72 12.98
C TYR A 114 -7.19 6.96 13.65
N SER A 115 -7.83 6.80 14.81
CA SER A 115 -8.32 7.95 15.57
C SER A 115 -7.16 8.86 16.00
N ALA A 116 -7.43 10.15 16.19
CA ALA A 116 -6.42 11.11 16.63
C ALA A 116 -5.76 10.70 17.98
N ALA A 117 -6.47 9.95 18.82
CA ALA A 117 -5.91 9.40 20.06
C ALA A 117 -4.96 8.23 19.77
N ALA A 118 -5.36 7.28 18.92
CA ALA A 118 -4.54 6.14 18.53
C ALA A 118 -3.24 6.56 17.82
N LEU A 119 -3.28 7.64 17.05
CA LEU A 119 -2.09 8.17 16.37
C LEU A 119 -1.13 8.91 17.30
N LYS A 120 -1.59 9.46 18.44
CA LYS A 120 -0.75 10.25 19.37
C LYS A 120 0.09 9.40 20.32
N HIS A 121 -0.37 8.20 20.65
CA HIS A 121 0.25 7.35 21.68
C HIS A 121 0.69 5.99 21.14
N ALA A 122 0.90 5.86 19.83
CA ALA A 122 1.27 4.60 19.20
C ALA A 122 2.56 4.01 19.78
N SER A 123 2.45 2.90 20.51
CA SER A 123 3.57 2.04 20.88
C SER A 123 3.67 0.81 19.97
N PRO A 124 4.81 0.09 19.96
CA PRO A 124 4.93 -1.18 19.24
C PRO A 124 3.90 -2.23 19.69
N GLU A 125 3.57 -2.30 20.99
CA GLU A 125 2.52 -3.21 21.45
C GLU A 125 1.11 -2.81 20.98
N ASP A 126 0.81 -1.52 20.88
CA ASP A 126 -0.45 -1.04 20.32
C ASP A 126 -0.56 -1.37 18.82
N ASP A 127 0.53 -1.22 18.06
CA ASP A 127 0.60 -1.61 16.65
C ASP A 127 0.29 -3.10 16.48
N ALA A 128 0.88 -3.97 17.32
CA ALA A 128 0.66 -5.40 17.29
C ALA A 128 -0.78 -5.77 17.68
N ALA A 129 -1.33 -5.16 18.73
CA ALA A 129 -2.71 -5.40 19.17
C ALA A 129 -3.75 -4.97 18.13
N LEU A 130 -3.49 -3.89 17.39
CA LEU A 130 -4.36 -3.45 16.29
C LEU A 130 -4.16 -4.30 15.04
N ALA A 131 -2.93 -4.72 14.74
CA ALA A 131 -2.64 -5.61 13.62
C ALA A 131 -3.28 -6.99 13.79
N ALA A 132 -3.35 -7.50 15.02
CA ALA A 132 -4.04 -8.76 15.35
C ALA A 132 -5.56 -8.71 15.09
N GLN A 133 -6.13 -7.51 14.94
CA GLN A 133 -7.54 -7.29 14.63
C GLN A 133 -7.77 -7.00 13.13
N ALA A 134 -6.76 -7.24 12.29
CA ALA A 134 -6.89 -7.05 10.86
C ALA A 134 -7.92 -8.03 10.25
N GLU A 135 -8.76 -7.51 9.37
CA GLU A 135 -9.57 -8.32 8.47
C GLU A 135 -8.85 -8.43 7.14
N VAL A 136 -8.62 -9.67 6.69
CA VAL A 136 -7.87 -9.95 5.45
C VAL A 136 -8.79 -10.59 4.41
N ALA A 137 -8.99 -9.90 3.30
CA ALA A 137 -9.77 -10.38 2.17
C ALA A 137 -8.86 -10.94 1.06
N VAL A 138 -9.03 -12.22 0.76
CA VAL A 138 -8.30 -12.93 -0.30
C VAL A 138 -9.28 -13.31 -1.41
N SER A 139 -9.21 -12.63 -2.56
CA SER A 139 -10.03 -12.92 -3.74
C SER A 139 -9.29 -13.63 -4.87
N GLY A 140 -7.99 -13.90 -4.68
CA GLY A 140 -7.11 -14.54 -5.65
C GLY A 140 -6.62 -15.92 -5.22
N PRO A 141 -5.49 -16.37 -5.78
CA PRO A 141 -4.80 -17.56 -5.28
C PRO A 141 -4.48 -17.41 -3.78
N PRO A 142 -4.36 -18.53 -3.04
CA PRO A 142 -3.96 -18.49 -1.64
C PRO A 142 -2.67 -17.68 -1.43
N ILE A 143 -2.62 -16.98 -0.30
CA ILE A 143 -1.49 -16.13 0.07
C ILE A 143 -1.22 -16.29 1.56
N GLU A 144 0.06 -16.42 1.89
CA GLU A 144 0.54 -16.40 3.27
C GLU A 144 1.02 -14.99 3.64
N TYR A 145 0.70 -14.60 4.86
CA TYR A 145 1.14 -13.36 5.50
C TYR A 145 1.47 -13.65 6.97
N SER A 146 2.48 -12.97 7.50
CA SER A 146 2.87 -13.10 8.91
C SER A 146 2.32 -11.98 9.79
N ASP A 147 2.36 -12.17 11.11
CA ASP A 147 2.00 -11.12 12.07
C ASP A 147 2.85 -9.86 11.90
N GLU A 148 4.15 -10.03 11.59
CA GLU A 148 5.07 -8.91 11.31
C GLU A 148 4.63 -8.12 10.07
N GLU A 149 4.13 -8.80 9.05
CA GLU A 149 3.60 -8.16 7.84
C GLU A 149 2.30 -7.41 8.12
N LEU A 150 1.44 -7.93 9.01
CA LEU A 150 0.23 -7.22 9.46
C LEU A 150 0.58 -5.99 10.30
N VAL A 151 1.59 -6.07 11.17
CA VAL A 151 2.12 -4.92 11.92
C VAL A 151 2.66 -3.86 10.97
N HIS A 152 3.42 -4.27 9.95
CA HIS A 152 3.91 -3.36 8.94
C HIS A 152 2.76 -2.71 8.14
N ALA A 153 1.75 -3.50 7.75
CA ALA A 153 0.54 -3.01 7.10
C ALA A 153 -0.22 -1.98 7.96
N MET A 154 -0.34 -2.19 9.27
CA MET A 154 -0.95 -1.26 10.22
C MET A 154 -0.19 0.07 10.25
N ARG A 155 1.13 0.03 10.39
CA ARG A 155 1.99 1.22 10.40
C ARG A 155 1.88 2.00 9.10
N LEU A 156 1.89 1.29 7.97
CA LEU A 156 1.76 1.88 6.65
C LEU A 156 0.40 2.57 6.47
N LYS A 157 -0.67 1.96 6.98
CA LYS A 157 -2.00 2.55 6.95
C LYS A 157 -2.11 3.78 7.86
N ARG A 158 -1.55 3.75 9.07
CA ARG A 158 -1.45 4.93 9.95
C ARG A 158 -0.73 6.09 9.27
N TRP A 159 0.40 5.81 8.62
CA TRP A 159 1.12 6.80 7.82
C TRP A 159 0.23 7.40 6.73
N TYR A 160 -0.53 6.58 6.00
CA TYR A 160 -1.44 7.07 4.97
C TYR A 160 -2.55 7.98 5.53
N GLU A 161 -3.14 7.59 6.65
CA GLU A 161 -4.21 8.36 7.31
C GLU A 161 -3.71 9.70 7.86
N HIS A 162 -2.47 9.76 8.32
CA HIS A 162 -1.89 10.98 8.88
C HIS A 162 -1.26 11.90 7.83
N PHE A 163 -0.59 11.33 6.82
CA PHE A 163 0.21 12.07 5.84
C PHE A 163 -0.18 11.78 4.39
N GLY A 164 -0.43 10.50 4.05
CA GLY A 164 -0.63 10.06 2.67
C GLY A 164 -1.82 10.73 1.97
N LYS A 165 -2.90 11.05 2.70
CA LYS A 165 -4.04 11.83 2.19
C LYS A 165 -3.68 13.23 1.69
N LEU A 166 -2.54 13.78 2.14
CA LEU A 166 -2.05 15.09 1.75
C LEU A 166 -1.16 15.04 0.49
N VAL A 167 -0.73 13.84 0.09
CA VAL A 167 0.05 13.65 -1.15
C VAL A 167 -0.93 13.67 -2.33
N PRO A 168 -0.76 14.56 -3.32
CA PRO A 168 -1.64 14.58 -4.48
C PRO A 168 -1.57 13.24 -5.21
N ILE A 169 -2.70 12.52 -5.22
CA ILE A 169 -2.85 11.31 -6.02
C ILE A 169 -2.98 11.75 -7.46
N VAL A 170 -1.88 11.68 -8.21
CA VAL A 170 -1.86 12.04 -9.64
C VAL A 170 -2.89 11.19 -10.37
N ASP A 171 -3.78 11.83 -11.14
CA ASP A 171 -4.81 11.13 -11.91
C ASP A 171 -4.17 10.18 -12.93
N THR A 172 -4.73 8.97 -12.99
CA THR A 172 -4.40 7.90 -13.95
C THR A 172 -4.84 8.24 -15.37
#